data_AF-A0A0G2FDL4-F1
#
_entry.id   AF-A0A0G2FDL4-F1
#
_cell.length_a   1.000
_cell.length_b   1.000
_cell.length_c   1.000
_cell.angle_alpha   90.00
_cell.angle_beta   90.00
_cell.angle_gamma   90.00
#
_symmetry.space_group_name_H-M   'P 1'
#
loop_
_entity.id
_entity.type
_entity.pdbx_description
1 polymer ?
#
loop_
_entity_poly.entity_id
_entity_poly.type
_entity_poly.pdbx_seq_one_letter_code
_entity_poly.pdbx_strand_id
1 'polypeptide(L)'
;MGVCAMHMESISAQLRNVLQSYYDRMHEQKIARSVWLPHVQGFFAWGVGHMDEASGEWIRFDGLSGNQVLLFQALDAFLGIEPYLSLRDRERNVPARQRALCSVFEKHSFRRQLNDTPQDADTDRIRAQFDEILKRLRLFRTVHKTRAKSYLSQPAPERLPMTAGKSLLKADMDQSLEFLEGFMTGRLVRTM
;
A
#
# COMPACT_ATOMS: atom_id res chain seq x y z
N MET A 1 17.22 8.67 -24.56
CA MET A 1 17.25 8.18 -23.17
C MET A 1 17.34 9.34 -22.16
N GLY A 2 18.12 10.40 -22.41
CA GLY A 2 18.28 11.53 -21.49
C GLY A 2 17.02 12.18 -20.94
N VAL A 3 15.96 12.37 -21.75
CA VAL A 3 14.67 12.90 -21.26
C VAL A 3 13.99 11.94 -20.28
N CYS A 4 14.06 10.63 -20.54
CA CYS A 4 13.54 9.62 -19.62
C CYS A 4 14.32 9.62 -18.30
N ALA A 5 15.65 9.72 -18.35
CA ALA A 5 16.48 9.84 -17.15
C ALA A 5 16.10 11.07 -16.30
N MET A 6 15.87 12.23 -16.92
CA MET A 6 15.39 13.43 -16.22
C MET A 6 14.01 13.23 -15.57
N HIS A 7 13.07 12.57 -16.25
CA HIS A 7 11.75 12.28 -15.67
C HIS A 7 11.86 11.30 -14.49
N MET A 8 12.71 10.28 -14.60
CA MET A 8 12.96 9.34 -13.50
C MET A 8 13.58 10.04 -12.28
N GLU A 9 14.53 10.95 -12.49
CA GLU A 9 15.10 11.77 -11.42
C GLU A 9 14.02 12.64 -10.75
N SER A 10 13.13 13.23 -11.54
CA SER A 10 12.00 14.01 -11.01
C SER A 10 11.04 13.17 -10.16
N ILE A 11 10.72 11.95 -10.60
CA ILE A 11 9.86 11.02 -9.83
C ILE A 11 10.51 10.72 -8.47
N SER A 12 11.79 10.36 -8.45
CA SER A 12 12.53 10.10 -7.21
C SER A 12 12.55 11.31 -6.26
N ALA A 13 12.75 12.51 -6.80
CA ALA A 13 12.75 13.75 -6.03
C ALA A 13 11.38 14.09 -5.44
N GLN A 14 10.30 13.93 -6.22
CA GLN A 14 8.95 14.17 -5.74
C GLN A 14 8.52 13.12 -4.70
N LEU A 15 8.87 11.85 -4.92
CA LEU A 15 8.60 10.78 -3.96
C LEU A 15 9.25 11.05 -2.61
N ARG A 16 10.46 11.64 -2.60
CA ARG A 16 11.11 12.10 -1.36
C ARG A 16 10.22 13.05 -0.57
N ASN A 17 9.71 14.08 -1.21
CA ASN A 17 8.92 15.11 -0.55
C ASN A 17 7.60 14.54 -0.01
N VAL A 18 6.94 13.68 -0.78
CA VAL A 18 5.69 13.03 -0.36
C VAL A 18 5.91 12.13 0.86
N LEU A 19 6.95 11.29 0.84
CA LEU A 19 7.23 10.39 1.96
C LEU A 19 7.73 11.15 3.20
N GLN A 20 8.48 12.24 3.02
CA GLN A 20 8.91 13.10 4.12
C GLN A 20 7.72 13.67 4.89
N SER A 21 6.66 14.10 4.19
CA SER A 21 5.43 14.56 4.85
C SER A 21 4.79 13.48 5.73
N TYR A 22 4.85 12.21 5.32
CA TYR A 22 4.40 11.10 6.18
C TYR A 22 5.30 10.94 7.41
N TYR A 23 6.62 11.00 7.23
CA TYR A 23 7.57 10.85 8.32
C TYR A 23 7.44 11.94 9.37
N ASP A 24 7.26 13.19 8.93
CA ASP A 24 7.17 14.40 9.76
C ASP A 24 5.82 14.60 10.43
N ARG A 25 4.74 14.02 9.89
CA ARG A 25 3.38 14.26 10.43
C ARG A 25 2.84 13.11 11.26
N MET A 26 3.21 11.88 10.97
CA MET A 26 2.67 10.69 11.65
C MET A 26 3.45 10.35 12.93
N HIS A 27 3.40 11.24 13.92
CA HIS A 27 3.96 11.04 15.26
C HIS A 27 3.15 11.78 16.33
N GLU A 28 3.28 11.37 17.60
CA GLU A 28 2.40 11.79 18.71
C GLU A 28 2.29 13.31 18.87
N GLN A 29 3.40 14.03 18.72
CA GLN A 29 3.44 15.49 18.89
C GLN A 29 2.69 16.26 17.79
N LYS A 30 2.29 15.61 16.70
CA LYS A 30 1.53 16.24 15.59
C LYS A 30 0.15 15.62 15.44
N ILE A 31 0.03 14.32 15.61
CA ILE A 31 -1.21 13.58 15.57
C ILE A 31 -1.29 12.79 16.87
N ALA A 32 -1.91 13.40 17.88
CA ALA A 32 -2.13 12.77 19.17
C ALA A 32 -3.04 11.55 18.98
N ARG A 33 -2.58 10.36 19.38
CA ARG A 33 -3.33 9.11 19.19
C ARG A 33 -4.65 9.14 19.94
N SER A 34 -4.66 9.72 21.14
CA SER A 34 -5.85 9.90 21.97
C SER A 34 -6.96 10.70 21.30
N VAL A 35 -6.60 11.62 20.39
CA VAL A 35 -7.56 12.46 19.66
C VAL A 35 -7.89 11.85 18.30
N TRP A 36 -6.89 11.34 17.57
CA TRP A 36 -7.07 10.85 16.21
C TRP A 36 -7.82 9.51 16.13
N LEU A 37 -7.49 8.56 17.01
CA LEU A 37 -8.01 7.19 16.92
C LEU A 37 -9.53 7.08 17.08
N PRO A 38 -10.19 7.82 18.01
CA PRO A 38 -11.65 7.81 18.10
C PRO A 38 -12.38 8.31 16.83
N HIS A 39 -11.69 9.07 15.96
CA HIS A 39 -12.31 9.73 14.81
C HIS A 39 -11.96 9.09 13.46
N VAL A 40 -10.83 8.39 13.36
CA VAL A 40 -10.31 7.89 12.07
C VAL A 40 -10.44 6.40 11.90
N GLN A 41 -10.61 5.65 12.99
CA GLN A 41 -11.07 4.28 12.88
C GLN A 41 -12.58 4.28 12.69
N GLY A 42 -13.00 4.37 11.42
CA GLY A 42 -14.40 4.30 11.03
C GLY A 42 -15.07 3.04 11.58
N PHE A 43 -16.32 3.23 12.02
CA PHE A 43 -17.24 2.19 12.45
C PHE A 43 -17.23 0.99 11.50
N PHE A 44 -16.58 -0.08 11.94
CA PHE A 44 -16.66 -1.46 11.44
C PHE A 44 -16.40 -1.67 9.94
N ALA A 45 -15.79 -2.80 9.57
CA ALA A 45 -16.26 -3.48 8.37
C ALA A 45 -17.68 -3.83 8.74
N TRP A 46 -18.64 -3.03 8.25
CA TRP A 46 -20.01 -3.43 8.41
C TRP A 46 -20.03 -4.84 7.83
N GLY A 47 -20.49 -5.83 8.59
CA GLY A 47 -20.78 -7.15 8.05
C GLY A 47 -21.75 -7.10 6.86
N VAL A 48 -22.19 -5.89 6.46
CA VAL A 48 -22.64 -5.50 5.13
C VAL A 48 -21.93 -6.31 4.06
N GLY A 49 -22.82 -6.92 3.33
CA GLY A 49 -22.57 -7.99 2.43
C GLY A 49 -23.92 -8.33 1.83
N HIS A 50 -23.88 -9.26 0.91
CA HIS A 50 -25.09 -9.83 0.35
C HIS A 50 -24.89 -11.32 0.24
N MET A 51 -26.00 -12.05 0.20
CA MET A 51 -25.95 -13.44 -0.21
C MET A 51 -25.68 -13.47 -1.70
N ASP A 52 -24.66 -14.21 -2.12
CA ASP A 52 -24.46 -14.52 -3.53
C ASP A 52 -25.51 -15.55 -3.95
N GLU A 53 -26.39 -15.19 -4.87
CA GLU A 53 -27.47 -16.10 -5.28
C GLU A 53 -26.96 -17.35 -6.02
N ALA A 54 -25.77 -17.26 -6.65
CA ALA A 54 -25.17 -18.37 -7.38
C ALA A 54 -24.45 -19.38 -6.48
N SER A 55 -23.67 -18.92 -5.50
CA SER A 55 -22.92 -19.79 -4.58
C SER A 55 -23.59 -20.04 -3.24
N GLY A 56 -24.60 -19.25 -2.86
CA GLY A 56 -25.23 -19.31 -1.54
C GLY A 56 -24.33 -18.82 -0.40
N GLU A 57 -23.20 -18.19 -0.72
CA GLU A 57 -22.26 -17.68 0.29
C GLU A 57 -22.54 -16.22 0.66
N TRP A 58 -22.38 -15.88 1.93
CA TRP A 58 -22.43 -14.48 2.38
C TRP A 58 -21.17 -13.73 1.95
N ILE A 59 -21.28 -12.91 0.91
CA ILE A 59 -20.22 -12.05 0.42
C ILE A 59 -20.11 -10.82 1.31
N ARG A 60 -18.98 -10.64 2.00
CA ARG A 60 -18.68 -9.43 2.79
C ARG A 60 -17.91 -8.39 2.00
N PHE A 61 -18.16 -7.12 2.31
CA PHE A 61 -17.31 -6.03 1.87
C PHE A 61 -16.28 -5.71 2.95
N ASP A 62 -15.02 -5.65 2.53
CA ASP A 62 -13.91 -5.25 3.39
C ASP A 62 -13.93 -3.74 3.60
N GLY A 63 -13.44 -3.29 4.75
CA GLY A 63 -13.33 -1.87 5.07
C GLY A 63 -12.13 -1.19 4.38
N LEU A 64 -11.99 0.11 4.64
CA LEU A 64 -10.94 0.92 4.06
C LEU A 64 -9.55 0.53 4.57
N SER A 65 -8.55 0.56 3.68
CA SER A 65 -7.15 0.35 4.05
C SER A 65 -6.19 1.21 3.25
N GLY A 66 -4.99 1.45 3.79
CA GLY A 66 -3.93 2.17 3.09
C GLY A 66 -3.53 1.54 1.74
N ASN A 67 -3.88 0.28 1.50
CA ASN A 67 -3.64 -0.39 0.23
C ASN A 67 -4.52 0.14 -0.92
N GLN A 68 -5.55 0.94 -0.63
CA GLN A 68 -6.38 1.60 -1.64
C GLN A 68 -5.75 2.90 -2.16
N VAL A 69 -4.67 3.40 -1.54
CA VAL A 69 -4.02 4.64 -1.97
C VAL A 69 -3.35 4.47 -3.35
N LEU A 70 -3.77 5.29 -4.32
CA LEU A 70 -3.32 5.22 -5.71
C LEU A 70 -1.80 5.29 -5.86
N LEU A 71 -1.12 6.16 -5.09
CA LEU A 71 0.33 6.33 -5.19
C LEU A 71 1.08 5.00 -5.06
N PHE A 72 0.76 4.21 -4.04
CA PHE A 72 1.47 2.94 -3.81
C PHE A 72 1.10 1.89 -4.87
N GLN A 73 -0.16 1.83 -5.29
CA GLN A 73 -0.58 0.94 -6.37
C GLN A 73 0.08 1.29 -7.72
N ALA A 74 0.22 2.57 -8.02
CA ALA A 74 0.87 3.08 -9.22
C ALA A 74 2.36 2.76 -9.22
N LEU A 75 3.05 3.01 -8.09
CA LEU A 75 4.47 2.66 -7.94
C LEU A 75 4.69 1.15 -8.09
N ASP A 76 3.86 0.34 -7.44
CA ASP A 76 3.97 -1.12 -7.54
C ASP A 76 3.79 -1.62 -8.96
N ALA A 77 2.75 -1.15 -9.65
CA ALA A 77 2.53 -1.46 -11.06
C ALA A 77 3.72 -1.03 -11.93
N PHE A 78 4.21 0.21 -11.77
CA PHE A 78 5.34 0.73 -12.53
C PHE A 78 6.65 -0.03 -12.26
N LEU A 79 6.84 -0.53 -11.04
CA LEU A 79 8.03 -1.30 -10.64
C LEU A 79 7.94 -2.79 -11.01
N GLY A 80 6.79 -3.24 -11.52
CA GLY A 80 6.51 -4.65 -11.82
C GLY A 80 6.32 -5.50 -10.56
N ILE A 81 5.91 -4.89 -9.45
CA ILE A 81 5.61 -5.56 -8.18
C ILE A 81 4.15 -5.97 -8.21
N GLU A 82 3.90 -7.26 -7.95
CA GLU A 82 2.54 -7.79 -7.94
C GLU A 82 1.58 -6.98 -7.05
N PRO A 83 0.33 -6.78 -7.49
CA PRO A 83 -0.70 -6.13 -6.69
C PRO A 83 -0.90 -6.83 -5.36
N TYR A 84 -1.20 -6.04 -4.32
CA TYR A 84 -1.47 -6.61 -3.00
C TYR A 84 -2.85 -7.27 -2.91
N LEU A 85 -3.90 -6.52 -3.27
CA LEU A 85 -5.27 -6.99 -3.21
C LEU A 85 -5.49 -8.06 -4.29
N SER A 86 -6.25 -9.10 -3.95
CA SER A 86 -6.71 -10.09 -4.92
C SER A 86 -7.50 -9.39 -6.05
N LEU A 87 -7.63 -10.02 -7.21
CA LEU A 87 -8.40 -9.43 -8.32
C LEU A 87 -9.82 -9.04 -7.87
N ARG A 88 -10.50 -9.95 -7.16
CA ARG A 88 -11.82 -9.74 -6.56
C ARG A 88 -11.85 -8.53 -5.64
N ASP A 89 -10.89 -8.41 -4.72
CA ASP A 89 -10.88 -7.33 -3.74
C ASP A 89 -10.52 -5.99 -4.40
N ARG A 90 -9.69 -6.00 -5.44
CA ARG A 90 -9.41 -4.79 -6.23
C ARG A 90 -10.67 -4.32 -6.95
N GLU A 91 -11.39 -5.21 -7.60
CA GLU A 91 -12.60 -4.86 -8.36
C GLU A 91 -13.67 -4.22 -7.48
N ARG A 92 -13.79 -4.69 -6.24
CA ARG A 92 -14.77 -4.21 -5.26
C ARG A 92 -14.33 -2.93 -4.55
N ASN A 93 -13.06 -2.87 -4.15
CA ASN A 93 -12.58 -1.87 -3.20
C ASN A 93 -11.73 -0.77 -3.83
N VAL A 94 -11.44 -0.84 -5.15
CA VAL A 94 -10.62 0.16 -5.86
C VAL A 94 -11.37 0.71 -7.08
N PRO A 95 -11.49 2.04 -7.22
CA PRO A 95 -12.18 2.66 -8.34
C PRO A 95 -11.67 2.18 -9.71
N ALA A 96 -12.60 1.98 -10.66
CA ALA A 96 -12.28 1.44 -11.98
C ALA A 96 -11.20 2.24 -12.72
N ARG A 97 -11.21 3.57 -12.61
CA ARG A 97 -10.20 4.45 -13.25
C ARG A 97 -8.82 4.32 -12.61
N GLN A 98 -8.74 4.13 -11.30
CA GLN A 98 -7.49 3.86 -10.60
C GLN A 98 -6.91 2.51 -11.04
N ARG A 99 -7.74 1.47 -11.14
CA ARG A 99 -7.31 0.16 -11.65
C ARG A 99 -6.80 0.26 -13.09
N ALA A 100 -7.54 0.93 -13.97
CA ALA A 100 -7.15 1.13 -15.36
C ALA A 100 -5.80 1.85 -15.48
N LEU A 101 -5.58 2.90 -14.69
CA LEU A 101 -4.31 3.62 -14.67
C LEU A 101 -3.13 2.72 -14.25
N CYS A 102 -3.29 1.93 -13.18
CA CYS A 102 -2.25 0.99 -12.75
C CYS A 102 -1.95 -0.06 -13.83
N SER A 103 -2.96 -0.58 -14.52
CA SER A 103 -2.75 -1.53 -15.64
C SER A 103 -1.95 -0.91 -16.79
N VAL A 104 -2.12 0.38 -17.08
CA VAL A 104 -1.31 1.09 -18.07
C VAL A 104 0.15 1.18 -17.59
N PHE A 105 0.39 1.54 -16.32
CA PHE A 105 1.77 1.60 -15.79
C PHE A 105 2.48 0.25 -15.78
N GLU A 106 1.78 -0.83 -15.45
CA GLU A 106 2.33 -2.18 -15.51
C GLU A 106 2.69 -2.56 -16.96
N LYS A 107 1.77 -2.35 -17.89
CA LYS A 107 1.96 -2.64 -19.32
C LYS A 107 3.15 -1.89 -19.91
N HIS A 108 3.33 -0.63 -19.52
CA HIS A 108 4.36 0.25 -20.05
C HIS A 108 5.59 0.37 -19.13
N SER A 109 5.70 -0.48 -18.10
CA SER A 109 6.90 -0.56 -17.28
C SER A 109 8.07 -1.04 -18.14
N PHE A 110 9.11 -0.22 -18.20
CA PHE A 110 10.32 -0.49 -18.96
C PHE A 110 11.47 -1.01 -18.10
N ARG A 111 11.24 -1.21 -16.78
CA ARG A 111 12.27 -1.65 -15.84
C ARG A 111 12.97 -2.94 -16.30
N ARG A 112 12.20 -3.94 -16.77
CA ARG A 112 12.74 -5.23 -17.23
C ARG A 112 13.56 -5.08 -18.51
N GLN A 113 13.16 -4.16 -19.40
CA GLN A 113 13.82 -3.93 -20.68
C GLN A 113 15.21 -3.30 -20.51
N LEU A 114 15.49 -2.68 -19.36
CA LEU A 114 16.81 -2.12 -19.05
C LEU A 114 17.91 -3.17 -19.00
N ASN A 115 17.60 -4.44 -18.75
CA ASN A 115 18.61 -5.50 -18.75
C ASN A 115 19.12 -5.82 -20.17
N ASP A 116 18.26 -5.64 -21.17
CA ASP A 116 18.55 -5.94 -22.57
C ASP A 116 18.99 -4.70 -23.37
N THR A 117 18.99 -3.52 -22.72
CA THR A 117 19.38 -2.24 -23.34
C THR A 117 20.89 -2.04 -23.23
N PRO A 118 21.58 -1.60 -24.30
CA PRO A 118 23.01 -1.27 -24.24
C PRO A 118 23.34 -0.34 -23.07
N GLN A 119 24.43 -0.65 -22.37
CA GLN A 119 24.88 0.13 -21.23
C GLN A 119 25.37 1.50 -21.71
N ASP A 120 24.66 2.56 -21.33
CA ASP A 120 25.10 3.94 -21.50
C ASP A 120 24.81 4.76 -20.24
N ALA A 121 25.36 5.98 -20.21
CA ALA A 121 25.24 6.86 -19.03
C ALA A 121 23.78 7.18 -18.67
N ASP A 122 22.88 7.28 -19.65
CA ASP A 122 21.46 7.57 -19.39
C ASP A 122 20.73 6.33 -18.85
N THR A 123 21.05 5.15 -19.37
CA THR A 123 20.50 3.87 -18.93
C THR A 123 20.93 3.57 -17.49
N ASP A 124 22.18 3.85 -17.14
CA ASP A 124 22.69 3.73 -15.77
C ASP A 124 22.02 4.71 -14.81
N ARG A 125 21.81 5.96 -15.25
CA ARG A 125 21.02 6.93 -14.47
C ARG A 125 19.61 6.45 -14.22
N ILE A 126 18.94 5.92 -15.24
CA ILE A 126 17.58 5.38 -15.12
C ILE A 126 17.54 4.21 -14.12
N ARG A 127 18.49 3.26 -14.20
CA ARG A 127 18.58 2.14 -13.25
C ARG A 127 18.77 2.65 -11.82
N ALA A 128 19.68 3.59 -11.61
CA ALA A 128 19.91 4.20 -10.30
C ALA A 128 18.63 4.86 -9.73
N GLN A 129 17.80 5.47 -10.57
CA GLN A 129 16.52 6.03 -10.13
C GLN A 129 15.48 4.96 -9.78
N PHE A 130 15.41 3.85 -10.52
CA PHE A 130 14.57 2.71 -10.12
C PHE A 130 14.97 2.16 -8.74
N ASP A 131 16.27 1.99 -8.51
CA ASP A 131 16.80 1.50 -7.23
C ASP A 131 16.50 2.48 -6.08
N GLU A 132 16.61 3.79 -6.33
CA GLU A 132 16.27 4.81 -5.35
C GLU A 132 14.78 4.82 -5.02
N ILE A 133 13.89 4.65 -6.01
CA ILE A 133 12.45 4.52 -5.78
C ILE A 133 12.15 3.26 -4.93
N LEU A 134 12.76 2.13 -5.25
CA LEU A 134 12.59 0.88 -4.49
C LEU A 134 13.07 1.03 -3.04
N LYS A 135 14.26 1.61 -2.85
CA LYS A 135 14.83 1.88 -1.53
C LYS A 135 13.90 2.75 -0.69
N ARG A 136 13.31 3.78 -1.27
CA ARG A 136 12.33 4.66 -0.61
C ARG A 136 11.04 3.93 -0.25
N LEU A 137 10.51 3.14 -1.18
CA LEU A 137 9.30 2.36 -0.95
C LEU A 137 9.51 1.31 0.15
N ARG A 138 10.69 0.67 0.18
CA ARG A 138 11.11 -0.23 1.24
C ARG A 138 11.16 0.49 2.60
N LEU A 139 11.83 1.64 2.68
CA LEU A 139 11.87 2.44 3.90
C LEU A 139 10.47 2.83 4.39
N PHE A 140 9.60 3.29 3.48
CA PHE A 140 8.22 3.59 3.79
C PHE A 140 7.50 2.37 4.37
N ARG A 141 7.60 1.19 3.74
CA ARG A 141 6.96 -0.04 4.22
C ARG A 141 7.47 -0.47 5.59
N THR A 142 8.78 -0.40 5.83
CA THR A 142 9.37 -0.69 7.15
C THR A 142 8.80 0.26 8.21
N VAL A 143 8.84 1.56 7.96
CA VAL A 143 8.36 2.57 8.92
C VAL A 143 6.85 2.45 9.12
N HIS A 144 6.09 2.22 8.05
CA HIS A 144 4.66 2.01 8.10
C HIS A 144 4.29 0.76 8.92
N LYS A 145 5.02 -0.35 8.75
CA LYS A 145 4.86 -1.56 9.56
C LYS A 145 4.95 -1.25 11.06
N THR A 146 6.01 -0.57 11.46
CA THR A 146 6.24 -0.22 12.88
C THR A 146 5.19 0.77 13.39
N ARG A 147 4.89 1.82 12.61
CA ARG A 147 3.95 2.87 13.04
C ARG A 147 2.52 2.34 13.11
N ALA A 148 2.03 1.59 12.12
CA ALA A 148 0.66 1.09 12.11
C ALA A 148 0.32 0.27 13.37
N LYS A 149 1.25 -0.59 13.82
CA LYS A 149 1.09 -1.39 15.05
C LYS A 149 0.78 -0.50 16.26
N SER A 150 1.48 0.62 16.42
CA SER A 150 1.31 1.53 17.57
C SER A 150 -0.03 2.28 17.62
N TYR A 151 -0.72 2.40 16.48
CA TYR A 151 -2.06 3.01 16.38
C TYR A 151 -3.15 1.94 16.54
N LEU A 152 -2.92 0.73 16.03
CA LEU A 152 -3.89 -0.37 16.06
C LEU A 152 -3.90 -1.14 17.38
N SER A 153 -2.81 -1.12 18.16
CA SER A 153 -2.71 -1.80 19.46
C SER A 153 -3.32 -1.03 20.63
N GLN A 154 -3.90 0.16 20.39
CA GLN A 154 -4.50 0.97 21.45
C GLN A 154 -5.85 0.38 21.85
N PRO A 155 -6.11 0.13 23.15
CA PRO A 155 -7.38 -0.38 23.63
C PRO A 155 -8.53 0.52 23.20
N ALA A 156 -9.53 -0.09 22.58
CA ALA A 156 -10.69 0.61 22.07
C ALA A 156 -11.88 -0.35 22.11
N PRO A 157 -12.54 -0.48 23.27
CA PRO A 157 -13.58 -1.49 23.51
C PRO A 157 -14.78 -1.35 22.58
N GLU A 158 -14.96 -0.19 21.95
CA GLU A 158 -15.96 0.06 20.92
C GLU A 158 -15.62 -0.55 19.54
N ARG A 159 -14.39 -1.08 19.34
CA ARG A 159 -13.90 -1.54 18.02
C ARG A 159 -13.94 -3.07 17.92
N LEU A 160 -14.47 -3.57 16.80
CA LEU A 160 -14.17 -4.95 16.38
C LEU A 160 -12.77 -4.97 15.75
N PRO A 161 -11.92 -5.98 16.04
CA PRO A 161 -10.61 -6.09 15.43
C PRO A 161 -10.72 -6.11 13.90
N MET A 162 -10.02 -5.18 13.25
CA MET A 162 -9.87 -5.12 11.80
C MET A 162 -8.41 -4.95 11.46
N THR A 163 -7.93 -5.70 10.48
CA THR A 163 -6.57 -5.54 9.97
C THR A 163 -6.56 -5.52 8.45
N ALA A 164 -5.96 -4.47 7.88
CA ALA A 164 -5.81 -4.27 6.44
C ALA A 164 -7.12 -4.37 5.63
N GLY A 165 -8.25 -3.90 6.20
CA GLY A 165 -9.56 -3.93 5.55
C GLY A 165 -10.38 -5.19 5.85
N LYS A 166 -9.78 -6.26 6.37
CA LYS A 166 -10.53 -7.50 6.68
C LYS A 166 -11.25 -7.42 8.02
N SER A 167 -12.54 -7.77 8.02
CA SER A 167 -13.32 -7.95 9.24
C SER A 167 -12.97 -9.27 9.92
N LEU A 168 -12.48 -9.24 11.15
CA LEU A 168 -12.20 -10.44 11.94
C LEU A 168 -13.28 -10.62 13.00
N LEU A 169 -14.44 -11.15 12.60
CA LEU A 169 -15.62 -11.31 13.47
C LEU A 169 -15.44 -12.27 14.67
N LYS A 170 -14.25 -12.85 14.88
CA LYS A 170 -13.94 -13.80 15.97
C LYS A 170 -12.49 -13.77 16.47
N ALA A 171 -11.63 -12.91 15.93
CA ALA A 171 -10.21 -12.94 16.31
C ALA A 171 -9.96 -12.10 17.55
N ASP A 172 -9.10 -12.60 18.44
CA ASP A 172 -8.49 -11.74 19.45
C ASP A 172 -7.60 -10.68 18.76
N MET A 173 -7.27 -9.62 19.50
CA MET A 173 -6.45 -8.52 18.95
C MET A 173 -5.04 -8.99 18.58
N ASP A 174 -4.51 -10.02 19.24
CA ASP A 174 -3.16 -10.53 19.02
C ASP A 174 -3.05 -11.29 17.68
N GLN A 175 -4.00 -12.18 17.39
CA GLN A 175 -4.16 -12.86 16.09
C GLN A 175 -4.32 -11.86 14.95
N SER A 176 -5.06 -10.78 15.21
CA SER A 176 -5.26 -9.70 14.24
C SER A 176 -3.92 -9.01 13.93
N LEU A 177 -3.15 -8.68 14.96
CA LEU A 177 -1.83 -8.06 14.84
C LEU A 177 -0.80 -9.00 14.21
N GLU A 178 -0.86 -10.31 14.48
CA GLU A 178 -0.01 -11.32 13.86
C GLU A 178 -0.28 -11.45 12.36
N PHE A 179 -1.56 -11.51 11.95
CA PHE A 179 -1.93 -11.48 10.53
C PHE A 179 -1.40 -10.21 9.84
N LEU A 180 -1.59 -9.05 10.48
CA LEU A 180 -1.11 -7.78 9.94
C LEU A 180 0.42 -7.75 9.82
N GLU A 181 1.12 -8.29 10.81
CA GLU A 181 2.57 -8.40 10.82
C GLU A 181 3.09 -9.30 9.68
N GLY A 182 2.50 -10.48 9.50
CA GLY A 182 2.80 -11.37 8.37
C GLY A 182 2.52 -10.69 7.03
N PHE A 183 1.36 -10.02 6.92
CA PHE A 183 0.97 -9.26 5.75
C PHE A 183 2.00 -8.17 5.38
N MET A 184 2.35 -7.29 6.32
CA MET A 184 3.28 -6.18 6.06
C MET A 184 4.70 -6.68 5.79
N THR A 185 5.10 -7.80 6.41
CA THR A 185 6.39 -8.45 6.16
C THR A 185 6.47 -9.03 4.75
N GLY A 186 5.41 -9.73 4.31
CA GLY A 186 5.34 -10.22 2.93
C GLY A 186 5.44 -9.09 1.90
N ARG A 187 4.86 -7.92 2.21
CA ARG A 187 4.99 -6.75 1.32
C ARG A 187 6.41 -6.18 1.29
N LEU A 188 7.10 -6.19 2.42
CA LEU A 188 8.49 -5.75 2.51
C LEU A 188 9.42 -6.62 1.66
N VAL A 189 9.24 -7.95 1.70
CA VAL A 189 10.02 -8.91 0.91
C VAL A 189 9.88 -8.65 -0.60
N ARG A 190 8.69 -8.29 -1.08
CA ARG A 190 8.47 -7.95 -2.51
C ARG A 190 9.10 -6.61 -2.95
N THR A 191 9.74 -5.90 -2.03
CA THR A 191 10.55 -4.69 -2.28
C THR A 191 12.03 -4.90 -2.01
N MET A 192 12.44 -6.12 -1.65
CA MET A 192 13.84 -6.56 -1.61
C MET A 192 14.24 -7.03 -3.00
#